data_AF-C6VXH4-F1
#
_entry.id   AF-C6VXH4-F1
#
_cell.length_a   1.000
_cell.length_b   1.000
_cell.length_c   1.000
_cell.angle_alpha   90.00
_cell.angle_beta   90.00
_cell.angle_gamma   90.00
#
_symmetry.space_group_name_H-M   'P 1'
#
loop_
_entity.id
_entity.type
_entity.pdbx_description
1 polymer ?
#
loop_
_entity_poly.entity_id
_entity_poly.type
_entity_poly.pdbx_seq_one_letter_code
_entity_poly.pdbx_strand_id
1 'polypeptide(L)'
;MEEGCPTFFPPFLPSSLASPYSLIHSFNHSKLETSTSHYRSLVAKLPLLKAEIAKVIVGQQDAIEEILIALLASGHCLLEGVPGLAKTLMVKTMSEALHMSFRRIQFTPDLMPGDIIGTEILEEDHETGKKFFKFNRGPLFANVVLADEINRTPPKTQAALLEAMQEKSVTYGGENYPLPNPFLIIATQNPIEQAGTYPLPEAQLDRFLLYIKLSYPSETEELDVLRTTTGTLKPEIGRILSDTEIAELQKLTRQVHIADELLVQINQLVRASRPENTDSQFVREWCDWGAGPRAGQALVLCAKARAVLHERFAVVPEDIRALAFPVLRHRIAMNFRAEAEGITSDQVIDELLSAR
;
A
#
# COMPACT_ATOMS: atom_id res chain seq x y z
N MET A 1 -80.69 48.78 -23.33
CA MET A 1 -79.38 48.71 -22.63
C MET A 1 -79.08 47.23 -22.34
N GLU A 2 -78.97 46.35 -23.34
CA GLU A 2 -78.01 46.33 -24.48
C GLU A 2 -76.57 46.24 -23.98
N GLU A 3 -75.70 45.27 -24.33
CA GLU A 3 -75.79 43.98 -25.04
C GLU A 3 -74.74 43.01 -24.41
N GLY A 4 -74.68 41.69 -24.63
CA GLY A 4 -75.42 40.78 -25.54
C GLY A 4 -75.00 39.31 -25.34
N CYS A 5 -75.17 38.44 -26.36
CA CYS A 5 -74.76 37.02 -26.42
C CYS A 5 -74.61 36.60 -27.90
N PRO A 6 -74.21 35.37 -28.31
CA PRO A 6 -73.60 34.22 -27.61
C PRO A 6 -72.40 33.57 -28.38
N THR A 7 -71.92 32.39 -27.94
CA THR A 7 -71.61 31.13 -28.72
C THR A 7 -70.44 30.33 -28.11
N PHE A 8 -70.23 29.02 -28.30
CA PHE A 8 -71.05 27.79 -28.25
C PHE A 8 -70.08 26.57 -28.45
N PHE A 9 -69.83 25.78 -27.39
CA PHE A 9 -69.41 24.35 -27.34
C PHE A 9 -68.01 23.81 -27.84
N PRO A 10 -67.55 22.62 -27.34
CA PRO A 10 -66.18 22.03 -27.45
C PRO A 10 -66.16 20.80 -28.42
N PRO A 11 -65.36 19.68 -28.30
CA PRO A 11 -64.17 19.29 -27.48
C PRO A 11 -63.01 18.60 -28.28
N PHE A 12 -61.96 18.09 -27.61
CA PHE A 12 -61.34 16.75 -27.86
C PHE A 12 -60.24 16.37 -26.83
N LEU A 13 -60.15 15.06 -26.53
CA LEU A 13 -59.18 14.35 -25.64
C LEU A 13 -57.95 13.83 -26.45
N PRO A 14 -56.93 13.16 -25.84
CA PRO A 14 -56.41 13.19 -24.47
C PRO A 14 -54.88 13.48 -24.41
N SER A 15 -54.34 13.74 -23.21
CA SER A 15 -52.89 13.86 -22.99
C SER A 15 -52.19 12.50 -22.86
N SER A 16 -51.47 12.07 -23.91
CA SER A 16 -50.51 10.95 -23.83
C SER A 16 -49.17 11.29 -24.47
N LEU A 17 -48.26 11.88 -23.69
CA LEU A 17 -46.83 11.92 -24.00
C LEU A 17 -46.06 11.52 -22.74
N ALA A 18 -45.51 10.30 -22.76
CA ALA A 18 -44.58 9.86 -21.73
C ALA A 18 -43.33 10.74 -21.75
N SER A 19 -42.98 11.34 -20.61
CA SER A 19 -41.81 12.21 -20.51
C SER A 19 -40.52 11.40 -20.69
N PRO A 20 -39.53 11.86 -21.49
CA PRO A 20 -38.25 11.15 -21.68
C PRO A 20 -37.43 10.93 -20.40
N TYR A 21 -37.76 11.64 -19.32
CA TYR A 21 -37.04 11.58 -18.04
C TYR A 21 -37.20 10.25 -17.27
N SER A 22 -38.20 9.42 -17.59
CA SER A 22 -38.46 8.16 -16.87
C SER A 22 -37.48 7.02 -17.20
N LEU A 23 -36.78 7.09 -18.34
CA LEU A 23 -35.85 6.05 -18.80
C LEU A 23 -34.40 6.24 -18.32
N ILE A 24 -34.04 7.43 -17.83
CA ILE A 24 -32.66 7.73 -17.40
C ILE A 24 -32.42 7.32 -15.93
N HIS A 25 -33.45 7.42 -15.07
CA HIS A 25 -33.31 7.05 -13.66
C HIS A 25 -33.24 5.52 -13.42
N SER A 26 -33.94 4.72 -14.22
CA SER A 26 -33.95 3.25 -14.11
C SER A 26 -32.65 2.59 -14.59
N PHE A 27 -31.95 3.19 -15.56
CA PHE A 27 -30.67 2.69 -16.06
C PHE A 27 -29.45 3.01 -15.17
N ASN A 28 -29.54 4.02 -14.30
CA ASN A 28 -28.45 4.34 -13.36
C ASN A 28 -28.53 3.56 -12.05
N HIS A 29 -29.73 3.28 -11.53
CA HIS A 29 -29.90 2.48 -10.31
C HIS A 29 -29.33 1.07 -10.47
N SER A 30 -29.68 0.38 -11.57
CA SER A 30 -29.18 -0.97 -11.85
C SER A 30 -27.65 -1.04 -11.99
N LYS A 31 -27.00 -0.02 -12.58
CA LYS A 31 -25.53 0.06 -12.64
C LYS A 31 -24.88 0.27 -11.27
N LEU A 32 -25.46 1.13 -10.42
CA LEU A 32 -24.96 1.38 -9.06
C LEU A 32 -25.12 0.16 -8.14
N GLU A 33 -26.25 -0.53 -8.23
CA GLU A 33 -26.53 -1.78 -7.52
C GLU A 33 -25.60 -2.92 -7.98
N THR A 34 -25.40 -3.07 -9.30
CA THR A 34 -24.45 -4.05 -9.86
C THR A 34 -23.02 -3.78 -9.40
N SER A 35 -22.57 -2.52 -9.41
CA SER A 35 -21.24 -2.10 -8.94
C SER A 35 -21.04 -2.38 -7.45
N THR A 36 -22.06 -2.15 -6.62
CA THR A 36 -21.99 -2.39 -5.17
C THR A 36 -21.98 -3.89 -4.86
N SER A 37 -22.76 -4.70 -5.59
CA SER A 37 -22.73 -6.17 -5.48
C SER A 37 -21.36 -6.73 -5.85
N HIS A 38 -20.77 -6.22 -6.94
CA HIS A 38 -19.42 -6.58 -7.40
C HIS A 38 -18.34 -6.28 -6.34
N TYR A 39 -18.29 -5.06 -5.81
CA TYR A 39 -17.31 -4.74 -4.77
C TYR A 39 -17.48 -5.57 -3.49
N ARG A 40 -18.72 -5.92 -3.10
CA ARG A 40 -18.96 -6.83 -1.97
C ARG A 40 -18.43 -8.24 -2.23
N SER A 41 -18.53 -8.76 -3.45
CA SER A 41 -17.99 -10.10 -3.77
C SER A 41 -16.46 -10.12 -3.78
N LEU A 42 -15.79 -9.04 -4.20
CA LEU A 42 -14.34 -8.90 -4.10
C LEU A 42 -13.86 -8.77 -2.65
N VAL A 43 -14.56 -7.96 -1.83
CA VAL A 43 -14.22 -7.76 -0.41
C VAL A 43 -14.34 -9.07 0.38
N ALA A 44 -15.37 -9.87 0.12
CA ALA A 44 -15.55 -11.18 0.76
C ALA A 44 -14.44 -12.20 0.45
N LYS A 45 -13.56 -11.94 -0.53
CA LYS A 45 -12.34 -12.75 -0.78
C LYS A 45 -11.17 -12.39 0.15
N LEU A 46 -11.18 -11.24 0.81
CA LEU A 46 -10.05 -10.79 1.64
C LEU A 46 -9.84 -11.65 2.91
N PRO A 47 -10.88 -12.09 3.64
CA PRO A 47 -10.72 -13.07 4.71
C PRO A 47 -10.17 -14.41 4.20
N LEU A 48 -10.60 -14.85 3.01
CA LEU A 48 -10.10 -16.07 2.36
C LEU A 48 -8.62 -15.94 1.98
N LEU A 49 -8.19 -14.76 1.50
CA LEU A 49 -6.79 -14.48 1.20
C LEU A 49 -5.91 -14.56 2.46
N LYS A 50 -6.35 -13.95 3.57
CA LYS A 50 -5.62 -14.04 4.85
C LYS A 50 -5.52 -15.49 5.33
N ALA A 51 -6.62 -16.24 5.28
CA ALA A 51 -6.65 -17.66 5.65
C ALA A 51 -5.75 -18.53 4.76
N GLU A 52 -5.65 -18.22 3.46
CA GLU A 52 -4.77 -18.93 2.52
C GLU A 52 -3.29 -18.69 2.84
N ILE A 53 -2.90 -17.44 3.13
CA ILE A 53 -1.53 -17.08 3.53
C ILE A 53 -1.17 -17.73 4.87
N ALA A 54 -2.11 -17.77 5.82
CA ALA A 54 -1.93 -18.37 7.14
C ALA A 54 -1.70 -19.90 7.12
N LYS A 55 -1.92 -20.59 6.00
CA LYS A 55 -1.55 -22.01 5.83
C LYS A 55 -0.03 -22.25 5.86
N VAL A 56 0.75 -21.24 5.48
CA VAL A 56 2.22 -21.33 5.35
C VAL A 56 2.91 -20.35 6.31
N ILE A 57 2.32 -19.18 6.55
CA ILE A 57 2.88 -18.17 7.46
C ILE A 57 2.21 -18.28 8.83
N VAL A 58 2.94 -18.86 9.77
CA VAL A 58 2.56 -18.92 11.18
C VAL A 58 3.03 -17.65 11.89
N GLY A 59 2.14 -17.05 12.68
CA GLY A 59 2.31 -15.73 13.29
C GLY A 59 2.36 -14.59 12.27
N GLN A 60 2.95 -13.46 12.67
CA GLN A 60 3.16 -12.26 11.82
C GLN A 60 1.88 -11.70 11.15
N GLN A 61 0.71 -11.93 11.75
CA GLN A 61 -0.58 -11.53 11.16
C GLN A 61 -0.71 -10.02 10.97
N ASP A 62 -0.20 -9.22 11.92
CA ASP A 62 -0.19 -7.76 11.82
C ASP A 62 0.67 -7.28 10.63
N ALA A 63 1.83 -7.90 10.41
CA ALA A 63 2.69 -7.56 9.28
C ALA A 63 2.07 -7.95 7.93
N ILE A 64 1.39 -9.10 7.86
CA ILE A 64 0.62 -9.49 6.66
C ILE A 64 -0.50 -8.48 6.40
N GLU A 65 -1.22 -8.07 7.45
CA GLU A 65 -2.26 -7.03 7.34
C GLU A 65 -1.67 -5.69 6.86
N GLU A 66 -0.57 -5.22 7.44
CA GLU A 66 0.12 -3.99 7.03
C GLU A 66 0.62 -4.05 5.57
N ILE A 67 1.18 -5.17 5.12
CA ILE A 67 1.60 -5.34 3.71
C ILE A 67 0.37 -5.30 2.77
N LEU A 68 -0.74 -5.95 3.14
CA LEU A 68 -1.98 -5.90 2.36
C LEU A 68 -2.60 -4.49 2.37
N ILE A 69 -2.52 -3.75 3.47
CA ILE A 69 -2.91 -2.34 3.58
C ILE A 69 -2.08 -1.50 2.60
N ALA A 70 -0.76 -1.69 2.56
CA ALA A 70 0.11 -0.97 1.62
C ALA A 70 -0.26 -1.26 0.15
N LEU A 71 -0.51 -2.54 -0.18
CA LEU A 71 -0.98 -2.95 -1.51
C LEU A 71 -2.30 -2.29 -1.89
N LEU A 72 -3.32 -2.33 -1.02
CA LEU A 72 -4.64 -1.74 -1.30
C LEU A 72 -4.63 -0.21 -1.35
N ALA A 73 -3.71 0.43 -0.63
CA ALA A 73 -3.47 1.88 -0.71
C ALA A 73 -2.63 2.30 -1.95
N SER A 74 -2.19 1.35 -2.79
CA SER A 74 -1.27 1.57 -3.92
C SER A 74 0.10 2.15 -3.53
N GLY A 75 0.62 1.81 -2.35
CA GLY A 75 1.91 2.24 -1.82
C GLY A 75 2.90 1.09 -1.63
N HIS A 76 4.06 1.44 -1.06
CA HIS A 76 5.20 0.54 -0.82
C HIS A 76 5.51 0.51 0.67
N CYS A 77 6.10 -0.59 1.17
CA CYS A 77 6.45 -0.71 2.58
C CYS A 77 7.94 -1.04 2.80
N LEU A 78 8.47 -0.58 3.92
CA LEU A 78 9.78 -0.93 4.44
C LEU A 78 9.61 -1.91 5.59
N LEU A 79 10.38 -3.00 5.59
CA LEU A 79 10.22 -4.16 6.46
C LEU A 79 11.50 -4.39 7.29
N GLU A 80 11.56 -3.74 8.44
CA GLU A 80 12.61 -3.97 9.42
C GLU A 80 12.38 -5.30 10.14
N GLY A 81 13.46 -6.01 10.42
CA GLY A 81 13.43 -7.23 11.22
C GLY A 81 14.71 -8.02 11.08
N VAL A 82 15.01 -8.84 12.07
CA VAL A 82 16.21 -9.68 12.10
C VAL A 82 16.19 -10.78 11.02
N PRO A 83 17.35 -11.36 10.67
CA PRO A 83 17.41 -12.53 9.80
C PRO A 83 16.61 -13.71 10.36
N GLY A 84 16.08 -14.56 9.46
CA GLY A 84 15.37 -15.78 9.85
C GLY A 84 13.85 -15.65 10.04
N LEU A 85 13.28 -14.44 10.14
CA LEU A 85 11.83 -14.20 10.30
C LEU A 85 10.99 -14.46 9.03
N ALA A 86 11.37 -15.45 8.21
CA ALA A 86 10.63 -15.92 7.02
C ALA A 86 10.18 -14.84 6.01
N LYS A 87 10.78 -13.62 6.01
CA LYS A 87 10.40 -12.47 5.16
C LYS A 87 10.17 -12.85 3.69
N THR A 88 11.12 -13.58 3.10
CA THR A 88 11.02 -14.03 1.70
C THR A 88 9.88 -15.03 1.46
N LEU A 89 9.60 -15.90 2.42
CA LEU A 89 8.49 -16.86 2.34
C LEU A 89 7.15 -16.12 2.42
N MET A 90 7.00 -15.21 3.38
CA MET A 90 5.80 -14.37 3.56
C MET A 90 5.40 -13.62 2.28
N VAL A 91 6.35 -12.89 1.69
CA VAL A 91 6.07 -12.11 0.47
C VAL A 91 5.81 -13.02 -0.74
N LYS A 92 6.51 -14.15 -0.85
CA LYS A 92 6.29 -15.13 -1.92
C LYS A 92 4.91 -15.77 -1.82
N THR A 93 4.54 -16.29 -0.65
CA THR A 93 3.22 -16.89 -0.37
C THR A 93 2.08 -15.91 -0.65
N MET A 94 2.22 -14.65 -0.22
CA MET A 94 1.25 -13.59 -0.53
C MET A 94 1.14 -13.36 -2.05
N SER A 95 2.26 -13.31 -2.78
CA SER A 95 2.26 -13.12 -4.23
C SER A 95 1.59 -14.27 -4.97
N GLU A 96 1.81 -15.51 -4.53
CA GLU A 96 1.16 -16.72 -5.08
C GLU A 96 -0.36 -16.70 -4.84
N ALA A 97 -0.81 -16.36 -3.63
CA ALA A 97 -2.23 -16.27 -3.29
C ALA A 97 -2.97 -15.12 -4.01
N LEU A 98 -2.24 -14.06 -4.39
CA LEU A 98 -2.70 -12.92 -5.20
C LEU A 98 -2.55 -13.12 -6.72
N HIS A 99 -2.05 -14.27 -7.17
CA HIS A 99 -1.71 -14.54 -8.57
C HIS A 99 -0.82 -13.44 -9.22
N MET A 100 0.01 -12.79 -8.41
CA MET A 100 0.87 -11.67 -8.80
C MET A 100 2.30 -12.17 -9.08
N SER A 101 2.94 -11.64 -10.13
CA SER A 101 4.32 -12.00 -10.44
C SER A 101 5.29 -11.51 -9.34
N PHE A 102 6.17 -12.40 -8.88
CA PHE A 102 7.12 -12.13 -7.80
C PHE A 102 8.56 -12.08 -8.29
N ARG A 103 9.33 -11.09 -7.83
CA ARG A 103 10.79 -11.05 -7.96
C ARG A 103 11.44 -10.70 -6.63
N ARG A 104 12.59 -11.31 -6.37
CA ARG A 104 13.50 -10.96 -5.27
C ARG A 104 14.75 -10.33 -5.86
N ILE A 105 15.14 -9.20 -5.30
CA ILE A 105 16.40 -8.51 -5.56
C ILE A 105 17.16 -8.50 -4.24
N GLN A 106 18.36 -9.07 -4.23
CA GLN A 106 19.29 -8.94 -3.11
C GLN A 106 20.12 -7.69 -3.36
N PHE A 107 20.05 -6.71 -2.46
CA PHE A 107 20.90 -5.52 -2.53
C PHE A 107 22.29 -5.87 -2.00
N THR A 108 23.31 -5.64 -2.82
CA THR A 108 24.73 -5.88 -2.54
C THR A 108 25.55 -4.62 -2.87
N PRO A 109 26.77 -4.46 -2.35
CA PRO A 109 27.57 -3.24 -2.56
C PRO A 109 27.94 -2.96 -4.03
N ASP A 110 27.94 -4.00 -4.87
CA ASP A 110 28.27 -3.99 -6.29
C ASP A 110 27.05 -3.84 -7.23
N LEU A 111 25.82 -3.95 -6.71
CA LEU A 111 24.59 -3.91 -7.50
C LEU A 111 24.39 -2.54 -8.19
N MET A 112 24.30 -2.53 -9.52
CA MET A 112 24.13 -1.34 -10.33
C MET A 112 22.65 -1.02 -10.61
N PRO A 113 22.30 0.24 -10.94
CA PRO A 113 20.94 0.61 -11.37
C PRO A 113 20.43 -0.25 -12.54
N GLY A 114 21.29 -0.57 -13.52
CA GLY A 114 20.94 -1.40 -14.68
C GLY A 114 20.55 -2.83 -14.31
N ASP A 115 21.06 -3.37 -13.21
CA ASP A 115 20.73 -4.75 -12.78
C ASP A 115 19.30 -4.85 -12.22
N ILE A 116 18.74 -3.74 -11.73
CA ILE A 116 17.35 -3.69 -11.23
C ILE A 116 16.36 -3.17 -12.28
N ILE A 117 16.76 -2.17 -13.05
CA ILE A 117 15.96 -1.55 -14.12
C ILE A 117 15.89 -2.46 -15.36
N GLY A 118 17.00 -3.04 -15.75
CA GLY A 118 17.18 -3.67 -17.06
C GLY A 118 18.24 -2.95 -17.89
N THR A 119 18.63 -3.57 -18.99
CA THR A 119 19.68 -3.10 -19.90
C THR A 119 19.30 -3.39 -21.35
N GLU A 120 19.80 -2.58 -22.27
CA GLU A 120 19.73 -2.92 -23.69
C GLU A 120 20.76 -3.99 -24.05
N ILE A 121 20.30 -5.06 -24.68
CA ILE A 121 21.14 -6.08 -25.30
C ILE A 121 21.05 -5.94 -26.82
N LEU A 122 22.17 -6.20 -27.49
CA LEU A 122 22.22 -6.25 -28.94
C LEU A 122 21.74 -7.64 -29.40
N GLU A 123 20.50 -7.73 -29.84
CA GLU A 123 19.99 -8.94 -30.50
C GLU A 123 20.27 -8.89 -32.01
N GLU A 124 20.38 -10.06 -32.62
CA GLU A 124 20.52 -10.24 -34.06
C GLU A 124 19.30 -11.02 -34.56
N ASP A 125 18.59 -10.45 -35.53
CA ASP A 125 17.45 -11.09 -36.18
C ASP A 125 17.93 -12.32 -36.95
N HIS A 126 17.49 -13.51 -36.54
CA HIS A 126 17.88 -14.79 -37.14
C HIS A 126 17.43 -14.96 -38.61
N GLU A 127 16.45 -14.20 -39.09
CA GLU A 127 16.01 -14.25 -40.48
C GLU A 127 16.72 -13.20 -41.36
N THR A 128 17.09 -12.04 -40.81
CA THR A 128 17.64 -10.92 -41.61
C THR A 128 19.09 -10.54 -41.32
N GLY A 129 19.71 -11.11 -40.27
CA GLY A 129 21.08 -10.76 -39.83
C GLY A 129 21.23 -9.32 -39.32
N LYS A 130 20.12 -8.60 -39.13
CA LYS A 130 20.13 -7.22 -38.64
C LYS A 130 20.30 -7.19 -37.13
N LYS A 131 21.24 -6.38 -36.67
CA LYS A 131 21.47 -6.11 -35.25
C LYS A 131 20.59 -4.96 -34.78
N PHE A 132 19.87 -5.16 -33.69
CA PHE A 132 19.03 -4.15 -33.06
C PHE A 132 19.18 -4.19 -31.55
N PHE A 133 19.08 -3.03 -30.91
CA PHE A 133 19.05 -2.96 -29.45
C PHE A 133 17.65 -3.30 -28.96
N LYS A 134 17.57 -4.16 -27.95
CA LYS A 134 16.33 -4.58 -27.31
C LYS A 134 16.48 -4.41 -25.81
N PHE A 135 15.56 -3.67 -25.21
CA PHE A 135 15.53 -3.49 -23.76
C PHE A 135 15.13 -4.81 -23.07
N ASN A 136 16.07 -5.41 -22.36
CA ASN A 136 15.83 -6.56 -21.51
C ASN A 136 15.38 -6.08 -20.12
N ARG A 137 14.11 -6.33 -19.80
CA ARG A 137 13.46 -5.87 -18.58
C ARG A 137 14.11 -6.45 -17.32
N GLY A 138 14.51 -5.58 -16.40
CA GLY A 138 15.05 -5.98 -15.10
C GLY A 138 14.01 -6.56 -14.15
N PRO A 139 14.44 -7.03 -12.95
CA PRO A 139 13.57 -7.63 -11.95
C PRO A 139 12.49 -6.68 -11.38
N LEU A 140 12.57 -5.37 -11.61
CA LEU A 140 11.51 -4.43 -11.27
C LEU A 140 10.20 -4.64 -12.06
N PHE A 141 10.25 -5.29 -13.23
CA PHE A 141 9.06 -5.59 -14.05
C PHE A 141 8.27 -6.81 -13.51
N ALA A 142 7.91 -6.76 -12.23
CA ALA A 142 7.06 -7.73 -11.56
C ALA A 142 6.04 -7.03 -10.65
N ASN A 143 4.92 -7.67 -10.35
CA ASN A 143 3.84 -7.08 -9.54
C ASN A 143 4.25 -6.91 -8.08
N VAL A 144 5.03 -7.85 -7.53
CA VAL A 144 5.62 -7.79 -6.19
C VAL A 144 7.12 -7.94 -6.28
N VAL A 145 7.85 -6.95 -5.76
CA VAL A 145 9.31 -6.95 -5.68
C VAL A 145 9.74 -6.90 -4.22
N LEU A 146 10.45 -7.94 -3.78
CA LEU A 146 11.18 -7.95 -2.51
C LEU A 146 12.60 -7.42 -2.74
N ALA A 147 12.88 -6.22 -2.23
CA ALA A 147 14.20 -5.59 -2.25
C ALA A 147 14.90 -5.84 -0.91
N ASP A 148 15.57 -6.99 -0.79
CA ASP A 148 16.21 -7.40 0.46
C ASP A 148 17.48 -6.59 0.73
N GLU A 149 17.62 -6.08 1.96
CA GLU A 149 18.79 -5.35 2.47
C GLU A 149 19.14 -4.08 1.68
N ILE A 150 18.14 -3.25 1.39
CA ILE A 150 18.26 -2.01 0.58
C ILE A 150 19.40 -1.08 1.04
N ASN A 151 19.76 -1.12 2.33
CA ASN A 151 20.86 -0.37 2.92
C ASN A 151 22.26 -0.91 2.58
N ARG A 152 22.42 -2.01 1.82
CA ARG A 152 23.74 -2.56 1.46
C ARG A 152 24.30 -2.08 0.12
N THR A 153 23.54 -1.32 -0.66
CA THR A 153 23.96 -0.82 -1.99
C THR A 153 24.13 0.70 -1.97
N PRO A 154 25.07 1.28 -2.76
CA PRO A 154 25.26 2.72 -2.83
C PRO A 154 24.00 3.53 -3.22
N PRO A 155 23.91 4.82 -2.83
CA PRO A 155 22.73 5.66 -3.02
C PRO A 155 22.20 5.78 -4.46
N LYS A 156 23.02 5.52 -5.48
CA LYS A 156 22.59 5.57 -6.90
C LYS A 156 21.57 4.48 -7.24
N THR A 157 21.78 3.26 -6.75
CA THR A 157 20.88 2.13 -7.01
C THR A 157 19.65 2.19 -6.10
N GLN A 158 19.80 2.70 -4.87
CA GLN A 158 18.67 3.07 -4.01
C GLN A 158 17.76 4.11 -4.70
N ALA A 159 18.35 5.17 -5.26
CA ALA A 159 17.60 6.20 -6.00
C ALA A 159 16.83 5.63 -7.20
N ALA A 160 17.44 4.73 -7.98
CA ALA A 160 16.77 4.07 -9.11
C ALA A 160 15.55 3.23 -8.69
N LEU A 161 15.61 2.53 -7.55
CA LEU A 161 14.44 1.85 -6.98
C LEU A 161 13.36 2.85 -6.54
N LEU A 162 13.76 3.92 -5.85
CA LEU A 162 12.85 4.95 -5.33
C LEU A 162 12.18 5.80 -6.43
N GLU A 163 12.84 5.96 -7.58
CA GLU A 163 12.29 6.56 -8.79
C GLU A 163 11.19 5.67 -9.38
N ALA A 164 11.49 4.38 -9.59
CA ALA A 164 10.51 3.39 -10.05
C ALA A 164 9.28 3.27 -9.13
N MET A 165 9.44 3.44 -7.81
CA MET A 165 8.34 3.51 -6.85
C MET A 165 7.40 4.71 -7.08
N GLN A 166 7.94 5.89 -7.40
CA GLN A 166 7.16 7.12 -7.54
C GLN A 166 6.56 7.26 -8.94
N GLU A 167 7.36 7.06 -9.97
CA GLU A 167 6.96 7.22 -11.37
C GLU A 167 6.15 6.03 -11.91
N LYS A 168 6.18 4.88 -11.21
CA LYS A 168 5.52 3.60 -11.60
C LYS A 168 5.88 3.15 -13.02
N SER A 169 7.04 3.59 -13.46
CA SER A 169 7.58 3.40 -14.80
C SER A 169 9.10 3.56 -14.71
N VAL A 170 9.79 3.13 -15.76
CA VAL A 170 11.25 3.06 -15.81
C VAL A 170 11.69 3.66 -17.14
N THR A 171 12.50 4.73 -17.07
CA THR A 171 13.02 5.39 -18.27
C THR A 171 14.40 4.85 -18.61
N TYR A 172 14.59 4.32 -19.82
CA TYR A 172 15.87 3.84 -20.33
C TYR A 172 16.00 4.21 -21.82
N GLY A 173 17.18 4.62 -22.26
CA GLY A 173 17.42 5.01 -23.67
C GLY A 173 16.64 6.24 -24.16
N GLY A 174 15.90 6.93 -23.28
CA GLY A 174 14.94 7.98 -23.62
C GLY A 174 13.51 7.48 -23.86
N GLU A 175 13.29 6.16 -23.79
CA GLU A 175 11.95 5.55 -23.80
C GLU A 175 11.46 5.25 -22.38
N ASN A 176 10.14 5.30 -22.18
CA ASN A 176 9.53 5.03 -20.88
C ASN A 176 8.76 3.69 -20.90
N TYR A 177 9.14 2.80 -19.99
CA TYR A 177 8.61 1.46 -19.84
C TYR A 177 7.71 1.38 -18.59
N PRO A 178 6.38 1.22 -18.72
CA PRO A 178 5.48 1.15 -17.58
C PRO A 178 5.70 -0.13 -16.78
N LEU A 179 5.65 -0.02 -15.44
CA LEU A 179 5.68 -1.17 -14.54
C LEU A 179 4.29 -1.85 -14.49
N PRO A 180 4.21 -3.12 -14.04
CA PRO A 180 2.92 -3.81 -13.88
C PRO A 180 1.97 -3.03 -12.96
N ASN A 181 0.66 -3.21 -13.11
CA ASN A 181 -0.32 -2.61 -12.20
C ASN A 181 -1.31 -3.69 -11.72
N PRO A 182 -1.42 -3.95 -10.41
CA PRO A 182 -0.72 -3.36 -9.28
C PRO A 182 0.80 -3.63 -9.25
N PHE A 183 1.52 -2.68 -8.64
CA PHE A 183 2.95 -2.72 -8.32
C PHE A 183 3.15 -2.52 -6.81
N LEU A 184 3.90 -3.41 -6.18
CA LEU A 184 4.28 -3.35 -4.78
C LEU A 184 5.79 -3.59 -4.64
N ILE A 185 6.45 -2.73 -3.87
CA ILE A 185 7.83 -2.96 -3.43
C ILE A 185 7.79 -3.12 -1.92
N ILE A 186 8.44 -4.17 -1.47
CA ILE A 186 8.71 -4.46 -0.06
C ILE A 186 10.22 -4.41 0.08
N ALA A 187 10.73 -3.28 0.57
CA ALA A 187 12.15 -3.17 0.89
C ALA A 187 12.40 -3.76 2.28
N THR A 188 13.53 -4.41 2.52
CA THR A 188 13.89 -4.90 3.86
C THR A 188 15.16 -4.27 4.38
N GLN A 189 15.22 -4.11 5.69
CA GLN A 189 16.41 -3.70 6.43
C GLN A 189 16.67 -4.69 7.57
N ASN A 190 17.95 -4.90 7.86
CA ASN A 190 18.43 -5.66 9.01
C ASN A 190 19.00 -4.66 10.04
N PRO A 191 18.42 -4.55 11.25
CA PRO A 191 18.88 -3.56 12.23
C PRO A 191 20.24 -3.90 12.88
N ILE A 192 20.68 -5.16 12.79
CA ILE A 192 21.90 -5.66 13.47
C ILE A 192 23.17 -5.32 12.68
N GLU A 193 23.13 -5.47 11.35
CA GLU A 193 24.31 -5.28 10.50
C GLU A 193 24.39 -3.83 10.00
N GLN A 194 25.04 -2.97 10.78
CA GLN A 194 25.27 -1.56 10.40
C GLN A 194 26.58 -1.34 9.62
N ALA A 195 27.55 -2.24 9.75
CA ALA A 195 28.87 -2.11 9.10
C ALA A 195 28.76 -2.26 7.57
N GLY A 196 29.31 -1.30 6.82
CA GLY A 196 29.25 -1.32 5.36
C GLY A 196 27.88 -1.00 4.76
N THR A 197 27.01 -0.33 5.53
CA THR A 197 25.67 0.08 5.06
C THR A 197 25.58 1.56 4.73
N TYR A 198 24.65 1.88 3.84
CA TYR A 198 24.24 3.20 3.39
C TYR A 198 22.79 3.42 3.87
N PRO A 199 22.58 4.11 5.01
CA PRO A 199 21.24 4.37 5.51
C PRO A 199 20.45 5.22 4.52
N LEU A 200 19.14 4.97 4.42
CA LEU A 200 18.24 5.79 3.62
C LEU A 200 18.01 7.12 4.36
N PRO A 201 18.28 8.28 3.74
CA PRO A 201 17.87 9.58 4.29
C PRO A 201 16.36 9.64 4.57
N GLU A 202 15.95 10.50 5.49
CA GLU A 202 14.56 10.67 5.95
C GLU A 202 13.63 11.02 4.78
N ALA A 203 14.11 11.86 3.86
CA ALA A 203 13.40 12.22 2.63
C ALA A 203 13.21 11.03 1.65
N GLN A 204 14.01 9.97 1.77
CA GLN A 204 13.82 8.71 1.05
C GLN A 204 12.91 7.76 1.84
N LEU A 205 13.05 7.68 3.16
CA LEU A 205 12.15 6.91 4.03
C LEU A 205 10.69 7.36 3.88
N ASP A 206 10.41 8.67 3.85
CA ASP A 206 9.06 9.23 3.68
C ASP A 206 8.34 8.77 2.38
N ARG A 207 9.09 8.28 1.37
CA ARG A 207 8.51 7.68 0.15
C ARG A 207 7.84 6.32 0.41
N PHE A 208 8.21 5.61 1.47
CA PHE A 208 7.53 4.38 1.89
C PHE A 208 6.25 4.74 2.64
N LEU A 209 5.13 4.12 2.25
CA LEU A 209 3.84 4.36 2.86
C LEU A 209 3.85 3.91 4.33
N LEU A 210 4.33 2.69 4.57
CA LEU A 210 4.44 2.04 5.87
C LEU A 210 5.88 1.62 6.20
N TYR A 211 6.24 1.69 7.48
CA TYR A 211 7.41 1.08 8.09
C TYR A 211 6.97 0.00 9.08
N ILE A 212 7.11 -1.24 8.66
CA ILE A 212 6.66 -2.46 9.32
C ILE A 212 7.84 -3.02 10.12
N LYS A 213 7.66 -3.23 11.42
CA LYS A 213 8.65 -3.87 12.30
C LYS A 213 8.24 -5.31 12.59
N LEU A 214 9.07 -6.28 12.21
CA LEU A 214 8.86 -7.68 12.55
C LEU A 214 9.55 -8.03 13.87
N SER A 215 8.76 -8.52 14.83
CA SER A 215 9.25 -9.12 16.07
C SER A 215 9.48 -10.62 15.88
N TYR A 216 10.21 -11.25 16.82
CA TYR A 216 10.21 -12.71 16.93
C TYR A 216 8.79 -13.24 17.20
N PRO A 217 8.44 -14.43 16.66
CA PRO A 217 7.20 -15.12 17.03
C PRO A 217 7.16 -15.45 18.53
N SER A 218 5.97 -15.65 19.08
CA SER A 218 5.78 -16.29 20.38
C SER A 218 6.27 -17.74 20.37
N GLU A 219 6.58 -18.30 21.54
CA GLU A 219 6.99 -19.72 21.69
C GLU A 219 6.01 -20.69 20.99
N THR A 220 4.71 -20.43 21.10
CA THR A 220 3.65 -21.21 20.44
C THR A 220 3.71 -21.11 18.91
N GLU A 221 3.91 -19.91 18.37
CA GLU A 221 4.05 -19.70 16.92
C GLU A 221 5.37 -20.30 16.41
N GLU A 222 6.46 -20.19 17.17
CA GLU A 222 7.76 -20.75 16.81
C GLU A 222 7.73 -22.29 16.78
N LEU A 223 7.07 -22.93 17.74
CA LEU A 223 6.83 -24.38 17.73
C LEU A 223 6.02 -24.83 16.50
N ASP A 224 5.02 -24.04 16.08
CA ASP A 224 4.23 -24.35 14.88
C ASP A 224 4.97 -24.03 13.57
N VAL A 225 5.85 -23.02 13.54
CA VAL A 225 6.84 -22.82 12.46
C VAL A 225 7.75 -24.05 12.35
N LEU A 226 8.30 -24.54 13.47
CA LEU A 226 9.19 -25.70 13.48
C LEU A 226 8.48 -26.96 12.96
N ARG A 227 7.25 -27.23 13.42
CA ARG A 227 6.41 -28.34 12.92
C ARG A 227 6.13 -28.24 11.42
N THR A 228 5.76 -27.06 10.94
CA THR A 228 5.33 -26.83 9.55
C THR A 228 6.51 -26.87 8.58
N THR A 229 7.66 -26.29 8.97
CA THR A 229 8.85 -26.20 8.11
C THR A 229 9.71 -27.48 8.07
N THR A 230 9.67 -28.30 9.13
CA THR A 230 10.37 -29.60 9.17
C THR A 230 9.50 -30.78 8.75
N GLY A 231 8.18 -30.57 8.57
CA GLY A 231 7.25 -31.56 8.05
C GLY A 231 7.48 -31.94 6.58
N THR A 232 6.93 -33.08 6.17
CA THR A 232 6.96 -33.56 4.78
C THR A 232 5.87 -32.93 3.90
N LEU A 233 4.82 -32.38 4.51
CA LEU A 233 3.71 -31.73 3.82
C LEU A 233 4.07 -30.27 3.52
N LYS A 234 4.04 -29.90 2.23
CA LYS A 234 4.07 -28.51 1.78
C LYS A 234 2.66 -28.10 1.37
N PRO A 235 2.04 -27.08 2.00
CA PRO A 235 0.74 -26.59 1.56
C PRO A 235 0.83 -26.04 0.13
N GLU A 236 -0.09 -26.46 -0.73
CA GLU A 236 -0.31 -25.78 -2.01
C GLU A 236 -1.15 -24.52 -1.77
N ILE A 237 -0.66 -23.37 -2.25
CA ILE A 237 -1.34 -22.09 -2.13
C ILE A 237 -2.32 -21.90 -3.28
N GLY A 238 -3.60 -21.76 -2.94
CA GLY A 238 -4.67 -21.40 -3.87
C GLY A 238 -4.58 -19.94 -4.30
N ARG A 239 -4.93 -19.67 -5.57
CA ARG A 239 -5.07 -18.30 -6.09
C ARG A 239 -6.45 -17.77 -5.71
N ILE A 240 -6.51 -16.81 -4.79
CA ILE A 240 -7.76 -16.28 -4.22
C ILE A 240 -8.23 -15.01 -4.95
N LEU A 241 -7.29 -14.12 -5.24
CA LEU A 241 -7.49 -12.86 -5.96
C LEU A 241 -6.53 -12.80 -7.15
N SER A 242 -6.87 -11.99 -8.16
CA SER A 242 -5.95 -11.62 -9.24
C SER A 242 -5.41 -10.19 -9.10
N ASP A 243 -4.35 -9.90 -9.86
CA ASP A 243 -3.81 -8.56 -10.08
C ASP A 243 -4.90 -7.55 -10.52
N THR A 244 -5.78 -7.94 -11.44
CA THR A 244 -6.94 -7.14 -11.89
C THR A 244 -7.95 -6.86 -10.77
N GLU A 245 -8.27 -7.86 -9.94
CA GLU A 245 -9.18 -7.70 -8.79
C GLU A 245 -8.58 -6.79 -7.70
N ILE A 246 -7.28 -6.89 -7.45
CA ILE A 246 -6.56 -5.96 -6.57
C ILE A 246 -6.58 -4.53 -7.14
N ALA A 247 -6.41 -4.33 -8.45
CA ALA A 247 -6.53 -3.01 -9.06
C ALA A 247 -7.94 -2.41 -8.90
N GLU A 248 -8.98 -3.23 -8.79
CA GLU A 248 -10.35 -2.78 -8.49
C GLU A 248 -10.54 -2.49 -7.00
N LEU A 249 -10.01 -3.31 -6.10
CA LEU A 249 -9.99 -3.03 -4.66
C LEU A 249 -9.20 -1.75 -4.32
N GLN A 250 -8.13 -1.42 -5.07
CA GLN A 250 -7.43 -0.13 -4.97
C GLN A 250 -8.29 1.07 -5.42
N LYS A 251 -9.24 0.88 -6.35
CA LYS A 251 -10.22 1.92 -6.73
C LYS A 251 -11.27 2.08 -5.64
N LEU A 252 -11.78 0.97 -5.09
CA LEU A 252 -12.71 0.95 -3.96
C LEU A 252 -12.13 1.65 -2.74
N THR A 253 -10.87 1.32 -2.37
CA THR A 253 -10.15 1.90 -1.23
C THR A 253 -10.18 3.43 -1.24
N ARG A 254 -10.05 4.08 -2.40
CA ARG A 254 -10.12 5.55 -2.49
C ARG A 254 -11.53 6.09 -2.21
N GLN A 255 -12.57 5.34 -2.56
CA GLN A 255 -14.00 5.68 -2.43
C GLN A 255 -14.58 5.44 -1.03
N VAL A 256 -13.92 4.62 -0.20
CA VAL A 256 -14.32 4.37 1.21
C VAL A 256 -14.57 5.68 1.95
N HIS A 257 -15.66 5.75 2.71
CA HIS A 257 -16.01 6.95 3.44
C HIS A 257 -15.12 7.16 4.68
N ILE A 258 -14.79 8.41 4.97
CA ILE A 258 -14.16 8.85 6.21
C ILE A 258 -14.87 10.13 6.64
N ALA A 259 -15.27 10.21 7.91
CA ALA A 259 -15.97 11.37 8.46
C ALA A 259 -14.99 12.55 8.63
N ASP A 260 -15.48 13.78 8.49
CA ASP A 260 -14.65 14.99 8.60
C ASP A 260 -14.01 15.12 10.00
N GLU A 261 -14.68 14.65 11.05
CA GLU A 261 -14.14 14.57 12.41
C GLU A 261 -12.86 13.73 12.47
N LEU A 262 -12.81 12.60 11.77
CA LEU A 262 -11.63 11.73 11.69
C LEU A 262 -10.51 12.37 10.87
N LEU A 263 -10.83 13.13 9.81
CA LEU A 263 -9.86 13.92 9.06
C LEU A 263 -9.23 15.02 9.93
N VAL A 264 -10.03 15.68 10.78
CA VAL A 264 -9.55 16.65 11.76
C VAL A 264 -8.64 15.98 12.79
N GLN A 265 -9.03 14.82 13.34
CA GLN A 265 -8.20 14.05 14.28
C GLN A 265 -6.85 13.65 13.66
N ILE A 266 -6.82 13.12 12.44
CA ILE A 266 -5.59 12.77 11.72
C ILE A 266 -4.69 14.00 11.53
N ASN A 267 -5.26 15.12 11.10
CA ASN A 267 -4.51 16.37 10.93
C ASN A 267 -3.92 16.88 12.25
N GLN A 268 -4.69 16.83 13.34
CA GLN A 268 -4.20 17.21 14.67
C GLN A 268 -3.11 16.28 15.19
N LEU A 269 -3.24 14.95 15.01
CA LEU A 269 -2.21 13.97 15.37
C LEU A 269 -0.89 14.24 14.63
N VAL A 270 -0.96 14.42 13.31
CA VAL A 270 0.21 14.72 12.47
C VAL A 270 0.86 16.05 12.86
N ARG A 271 0.08 17.09 13.17
CA ARG A 271 0.63 18.37 13.66
C ARG A 271 1.25 18.25 15.04
N ALA A 272 0.65 17.50 15.96
CA ALA A 272 1.15 17.31 17.31
C ALA A 272 2.47 16.52 17.36
N SER A 273 2.83 15.78 16.31
CA SER A 273 4.18 15.18 16.19
C SER A 273 5.31 16.18 15.95
N ARG A 274 5.00 17.47 15.72
CA ARG A 274 6.01 18.50 15.42
C ARG A 274 6.25 19.40 16.64
N PRO A 275 7.51 19.62 17.06
CA PRO A 275 7.84 20.41 18.26
C PRO A 275 7.20 21.80 18.30
N GLU A 276 7.10 22.48 17.16
CA GLU A 276 6.58 23.84 17.04
C GLU A 276 5.04 23.93 17.06
N ASN A 277 4.34 22.80 17.04
CA ASN A 277 2.88 22.70 16.88
C ASN A 277 2.19 21.83 17.95
N THR A 278 2.90 21.46 19.01
CA THR A 278 2.46 20.49 20.02
C THR A 278 2.57 21.03 21.43
N ASP A 279 1.70 20.59 22.33
CA ASP A 279 1.75 20.93 23.75
C ASP A 279 2.45 19.85 24.61
N SER A 280 2.73 18.68 24.04
CA SER A 280 3.51 17.65 24.75
C SER A 280 4.96 18.11 24.92
N GLN A 281 5.41 18.19 26.17
CA GLN A 281 6.80 18.51 26.51
C GLN A 281 7.74 17.42 26.00
N PHE A 282 7.31 16.16 26.00
CA PHE A 282 8.09 15.02 25.52
C PHE A 282 8.46 15.18 24.03
N VAL A 283 7.50 15.55 23.17
CA VAL A 283 7.76 15.81 21.75
C VAL A 283 8.72 16.99 21.57
N ARG A 284 8.58 18.05 22.38
CA ARG A 284 9.47 19.23 22.32
C ARG A 284 10.89 18.96 22.83
N GLU A 285 11.08 17.99 23.73
CA GLU A 285 12.40 17.64 24.27
C GLU A 285 13.17 16.65 23.38
N TRP A 286 12.47 15.73 22.71
CA TRP A 286 13.10 14.58 22.04
C TRP A 286 13.05 14.58 20.50
N CYS A 287 12.16 15.36 19.87
CA CYS A 287 12.05 15.40 18.41
C CYS A 287 12.69 16.67 17.83
N ASP A 288 13.47 16.52 16.77
CA ASP A 288 13.95 17.66 15.95
C ASP A 288 12.95 18.02 14.85
N TRP A 289 12.24 17.03 14.29
CA TRP A 289 11.29 17.24 13.19
C TRP A 289 10.13 16.23 13.24
N GLY A 290 8.90 16.70 12.99
CA GLY A 290 7.69 15.87 13.01
C GLY A 290 7.06 15.61 11.64
N ALA A 291 6.02 14.78 11.63
CA ALA A 291 5.45 14.21 10.41
C ALA A 291 4.82 15.26 9.47
N GLY A 292 5.16 15.19 8.17
CA GLY A 292 4.67 16.10 7.14
C GLY A 292 3.23 15.78 6.64
N PRO A 293 2.66 16.59 5.72
CA PRO A 293 1.31 16.37 5.18
C PRO A 293 1.12 14.99 4.52
N ARG A 294 2.18 14.40 3.97
CA ARG A 294 2.20 13.03 3.43
C ARG A 294 1.82 11.98 4.48
N ALA A 295 2.16 12.18 5.76
CA ALA A 295 1.75 11.29 6.83
C ALA A 295 0.23 11.29 7.05
N GLY A 296 -0.42 12.47 6.92
CA GLY A 296 -1.87 12.57 6.98
C GLY A 296 -2.55 11.89 5.79
N GLN A 297 -2.01 12.07 4.58
CA GLN A 297 -2.47 11.37 3.38
C GLN A 297 -2.31 9.84 3.51
N ALA A 298 -1.17 9.40 4.04
CA ALA A 298 -0.88 8.00 4.33
C ALA A 298 -1.86 7.42 5.36
N LEU A 299 -2.07 8.07 6.50
CA LEU A 299 -3.05 7.64 7.50
C LEU A 299 -4.45 7.51 6.90
N VAL A 300 -4.92 8.48 6.11
CA VAL A 300 -6.24 8.40 5.45
C VAL A 300 -6.32 7.21 4.48
N LEU A 301 -5.33 7.03 3.60
CA LEU A 301 -5.35 5.94 2.62
C LEU A 301 -5.22 4.56 3.29
N CYS A 302 -4.34 4.42 4.28
CA CYS A 302 -4.16 3.18 5.02
C CYS A 302 -5.40 2.85 5.87
N ALA A 303 -6.01 3.83 6.55
CA ALA A 303 -7.22 3.59 7.33
C ALA A 303 -8.40 3.17 6.45
N LYS A 304 -8.54 3.76 5.25
CA LYS A 304 -9.49 3.28 4.24
C LYS A 304 -9.19 1.85 3.77
N ALA A 305 -7.93 1.52 3.50
CA ALA A 305 -7.52 0.17 3.10
C ALA A 305 -7.77 -0.87 4.22
N ARG A 306 -7.54 -0.50 5.48
CA ARG A 306 -7.85 -1.31 6.66
C ARG A 306 -9.35 -1.53 6.79
N ALA A 307 -10.18 -0.51 6.61
CA ALA A 307 -11.63 -0.67 6.57
C ALA A 307 -12.05 -1.73 5.52
N VAL A 308 -11.50 -1.68 4.29
CA VAL A 308 -11.76 -2.68 3.24
C VAL A 308 -11.33 -4.10 3.66
N LEU A 309 -10.16 -4.25 4.29
CA LEU A 309 -9.67 -5.55 4.80
C LEU A 309 -10.48 -6.12 5.96
N HIS A 310 -11.21 -5.27 6.68
CA HIS A 310 -12.17 -5.64 7.72
C HIS A 310 -13.62 -5.56 7.22
N GLU A 311 -13.82 -5.69 5.91
CA GLU A 311 -15.10 -5.77 5.20
C GLU A 311 -16.05 -4.56 5.39
N ARG A 312 -15.48 -3.42 5.80
CA ARG A 312 -16.18 -2.13 6.02
C ARG A 312 -15.97 -1.16 4.87
N PHE A 313 -17.01 -0.37 4.61
CA PHE A 313 -17.00 0.71 3.62
C PHE A 313 -16.87 2.12 4.25
N ALA A 314 -16.57 2.17 5.55
CA ALA A 314 -16.28 3.39 6.30
C ALA A 314 -15.16 3.16 7.34
N VAL A 315 -14.32 4.19 7.52
CA VAL A 315 -13.24 4.23 8.51
C VAL A 315 -13.78 4.44 9.92
N VAL A 316 -13.17 3.78 10.91
CA VAL A 316 -13.45 3.97 12.35
C VAL A 316 -12.19 4.47 13.09
N PRO A 317 -12.28 5.08 14.29
CA PRO A 317 -11.13 5.58 15.04
C PRO A 317 -10.00 4.55 15.27
N GLU A 318 -10.38 3.28 15.44
CA GLU A 318 -9.46 2.16 15.67
C GLU A 318 -8.54 1.93 14.45
N ASP A 319 -9.02 2.21 13.23
CA ASP A 319 -8.19 2.10 12.02
C ASP A 319 -7.02 3.09 12.05
N ILE A 320 -7.24 4.29 12.60
CA ILE A 320 -6.25 5.36 12.69
C ILE A 320 -5.24 5.03 13.78
N ARG A 321 -5.72 4.61 14.97
CA ARG A 321 -4.85 4.22 16.09
C ARG A 321 -3.92 3.07 15.70
N ALA A 322 -4.45 2.02 15.07
CA ALA A 322 -3.66 0.85 14.67
C ALA A 322 -2.64 1.13 13.55
N LEU A 323 -2.82 2.22 12.77
CA LEU A 323 -1.90 2.61 11.71
C LEU A 323 -0.99 3.79 12.05
N ALA A 324 -1.12 4.36 13.25
CA ALA A 324 -0.28 5.46 13.72
C ALA A 324 1.21 5.06 13.72
N PHE A 325 1.56 3.90 14.30
CA PHE A 325 2.93 3.41 14.36
C PHE A 325 3.57 3.21 12.97
N PRO A 326 3.05 2.33 12.09
CA PRO A 326 3.70 2.06 10.81
C PRO A 326 3.66 3.27 9.85
N VAL A 327 2.76 4.24 10.02
CA VAL A 327 2.76 5.47 9.19
C VAL A 327 3.70 6.56 9.73
N LEU A 328 3.84 6.71 11.06
CA LEU A 328 4.53 7.87 11.65
C LEU A 328 5.99 7.60 12.06
N ARG A 329 6.37 6.36 12.40
CA ARG A 329 7.68 6.08 13.04
C ARG A 329 8.91 6.51 12.24
N HIS A 330 8.82 6.49 10.91
CA HIS A 330 9.87 6.88 9.97
C HIS A 330 9.69 8.30 9.41
N ARG A 331 8.74 9.06 9.98
CA ARG A 331 8.41 10.45 9.63
C ARG A 331 8.58 11.40 10.83
N ILE A 332 9.08 10.89 11.94
CA ILE A 332 9.47 11.65 13.14
C ILE A 332 10.98 11.47 13.30
N ALA A 333 11.73 12.56 13.26
CA ALA A 333 13.16 12.57 13.49
C ALA A 333 13.45 12.86 14.97
N MET A 334 14.13 11.93 15.62
CA MET A 334 14.60 12.05 17.00
C MET A 334 15.89 12.86 17.03
N ASN A 335 16.12 13.62 18.10
CA ASN A 335 17.36 14.37 18.26
C ASN A 335 18.50 13.49 18.80
N PHE A 336 19.74 13.96 18.70
CA PHE A 336 20.92 13.20 19.12
C PHE A 336 20.90 12.79 20.62
N ARG A 337 20.20 13.55 21.47
CA ARG A 337 20.04 13.22 22.89
C ARG A 337 19.06 12.06 23.09
N ALA A 338 17.98 12.02 22.31
CA ALA A 338 17.04 10.90 22.29
C ALA A 338 17.75 9.59 21.91
N GLU A 339 18.61 9.61 20.88
CA GLU A 339 19.41 8.44 20.49
C GLU A 339 20.32 7.95 21.64
N ALA A 340 20.99 8.88 22.33
CA ALA A 340 21.87 8.56 23.46
C ALA A 340 21.13 8.02 24.70
N GLU A 341 19.90 8.45 24.93
CA GLU A 341 19.04 8.00 26.05
C GLU A 341 18.10 6.82 25.66
N GLY A 342 18.17 6.33 24.42
CA GLY A 342 17.35 5.21 23.93
C GLY A 342 15.87 5.56 23.70
N ILE A 343 15.56 6.85 23.55
CA ILE A 343 14.22 7.36 23.27
C ILE A 343 13.89 7.19 21.79
N THR A 344 12.72 6.63 21.47
CA THR A 344 12.35 6.22 20.10
C THR A 344 11.12 6.95 19.56
N SER A 345 10.98 6.99 18.23
CA SER A 345 9.79 7.55 17.58
C SER A 345 8.51 6.76 17.90
N ASP A 346 8.61 5.46 18.24
CA ASP A 346 7.46 4.67 18.71
C ASP A 346 6.94 5.21 20.06
N GLN A 347 7.81 5.54 21.03
CA GLN A 347 7.41 6.16 22.31
C GLN A 347 6.76 7.54 22.12
N VAL A 348 7.24 8.31 21.14
CA VAL A 348 6.60 9.59 20.76
C VAL A 348 5.19 9.36 20.23
N ILE A 349 4.96 8.27 19.48
CA ILE A 349 3.64 7.92 18.95
C ILE A 349 2.72 7.46 20.10
N ASP A 350 3.21 6.65 21.05
CA ASP A 350 2.48 6.27 22.26
C ASP A 350 1.99 7.49 23.06
N GLU A 351 2.86 8.46 23.31
CA GLU A 351 2.52 9.74 23.98
C GLU A 351 1.44 10.51 23.20
N LEU A 352 1.58 10.63 21.89
CA LEU A 352 0.63 11.34 21.02
C LEU A 352 -0.75 10.67 20.95
N LEU A 353 -0.81 9.35 21.07
CA LEU A 353 -2.04 8.57 21.11
C LEU A 353 -2.67 8.58 22.51
N SER A 354 -1.86 8.56 23.57
CA SER A 354 -2.33 8.55 24.96
C SER A 354 -2.96 9.87 25.38
N ALA A 355 -2.53 10.98 24.79
CA ALA A 355 -3.08 12.31 25.01
C ALA A 355 -4.44 12.57 24.30
N ARG A 356 -5.10 11.57 23.71
CA ARG A 356 -6.23 11.73 22.77
C ARG A 356 -7.35 10.69 22.86
#